data_AF-A0A7W6A904-F1
#
_entry.id   AF-A0A7W6A904-F1
#
_cell.length_a   1.000
_cell.length_b   1.000
_cell.length_c   1.000
_cell.angle_alpha   90.00
_cell.angle_beta   90.00
_cell.angle_gamma   90.00
#
_symmetry.space_group_name_H-M   'P 1'
#
loop_
_entity.id
_entity.type
_entity.pdbx_description
1 polymer ?
#
loop_
_entity_poly.entity_id
_entity_poly.type
_entity_poly.pdbx_seq_one_letter_code
_entity_poly.pdbx_strand_id
1 'polypeptide(L)'
;MSSASYVISYRTLSPVKRSTRRTMVDHLDREEAAWKPLLDFFASEYGDMQIPARRQAMTGRQMATAFHQLRAVLDDPNAFAAITADSFRRTAVAPPPSGSTEGQLMLGLHAAGRTEDAAAVFARFVSTELAADQYAQRSTGDMASVLQRGETLLAAGHAAVALPASKLASSGIRTSQVRAEQLLASLDEQVAGAAEINAEHAGGLLDLRSSIAAGIVRVRGTLLRAERGRSRRDREWRAAIEAEVQRRFDEAEARLQALDRLGRSQQQSREKSFEELKALFHTQLRLRAPVALWEKRSETHRARAIMAQRLFWMTALFAVVVGIGVPYWFGDYIAGSFHVGGCSAGAPRPCVGPFSAKGPLTVAGLLLTSSLVLWATRLQYKIFLSERHLSLDADEKKAFAETYMALKEGASVDTANETIVLASLFRPTQDGIIKDEPGSFDLSAAAMLAKQMAR
;
A
#
# COMPACT_ATOMS: atom_id res chain seq x y z
N MET A 1 65.18 24.72 -44.59
CA MET A 1 65.03 25.82 -43.62
C MET A 1 64.39 26.99 -44.36
N SER A 2 63.09 27.23 -44.15
CA SER A 2 62.37 28.34 -44.79
C SER A 2 63.00 29.65 -44.31
N SER A 3 63.53 30.46 -45.23
CA SER A 3 64.06 31.79 -44.91
C SER A 3 62.98 32.59 -44.19
N ALA A 4 63.22 32.97 -42.93
CA ALA A 4 62.27 33.75 -42.15
C ALA A 4 62.07 35.11 -42.83
N SER A 5 60.94 35.29 -43.51
CA SER A 5 60.59 36.53 -44.21
C SER A 5 59.85 37.46 -43.26
N TYR A 6 60.22 38.74 -43.24
CA TYR A 6 59.46 39.78 -42.55
C TYR A 6 58.23 40.13 -43.38
N VAL A 7 57.05 40.00 -42.79
CA VAL A 7 55.78 40.21 -43.49
C VAL A 7 54.90 41.19 -42.72
N ILE A 8 54.48 42.26 -43.40
CA ILE A 8 53.39 43.13 -42.95
C ILE A 8 52.12 42.66 -43.65
N SER A 9 51.17 42.15 -42.88
CA SER A 9 49.92 41.63 -43.42
C SER A 9 48.82 42.68 -43.36
N TYR A 10 48.14 42.88 -44.48
CA TYR A 10 46.93 43.70 -44.58
C TYR A 10 45.74 42.80 -44.90
N ARG A 11 44.54 43.27 -44.55
CA ARG A 11 43.28 42.59 -44.85
C ARG A 11 42.81 42.96 -46.25
N THR A 12 42.95 44.22 -46.61
CA THR A 12 42.48 44.80 -47.88
C THR A 12 43.58 44.89 -48.94
N LEU A 13 44.85 44.83 -48.54
CA LEU A 13 46.00 45.01 -49.44
C LEU A 13 46.88 43.77 -49.53
N SER A 14 47.69 43.72 -50.59
CA SER A 14 48.72 42.70 -50.73
C SER A 14 49.77 42.83 -49.61
N PRO A 15 50.20 41.71 -48.99
CA PRO A 15 51.14 41.77 -47.88
C PRO A 15 52.52 42.22 -48.36
N VAL A 16 53.18 43.08 -47.58
CA VAL A 16 54.55 43.52 -47.88
C VAL A 16 55.53 42.52 -47.29
N LYS A 17 56.29 41.85 -48.17
CA LYS A 17 57.31 40.85 -47.80
C LYS A 17 58.71 41.38 -48.03
N ARG A 18 59.61 41.16 -47.08
CA ARG A 18 61.05 41.43 -47.20
C ARG A 18 61.84 40.23 -46.72
N SER A 19 62.90 39.89 -47.46
CA SER A 19 63.72 38.71 -47.21
C SER A 19 64.73 38.90 -46.08
N THR A 20 65.07 40.15 -45.72
CA THR A 20 66.05 40.45 -44.66
C THR A 20 65.58 41.56 -43.72
N ARG A 21 66.06 41.53 -42.47
CA ARG A 21 65.79 42.56 -41.46
C ARG A 21 66.16 43.96 -41.96
N ARG A 22 67.34 44.10 -42.57
CA ARG A 22 67.83 45.38 -43.12
C ARG A 22 66.85 45.94 -44.15
N THR A 23 66.41 45.13 -45.11
CA THR A 23 65.44 45.58 -46.13
C THR A 23 64.05 45.91 -45.57
N MET A 24 63.69 45.36 -44.41
CA MET A 24 62.46 45.74 -43.70
C MET A 24 62.63 47.05 -42.94
N VAL A 25 63.78 47.27 -42.28
CA VAL A 25 64.12 48.57 -41.65
C VAL A 25 64.12 49.69 -42.68
N ASP A 26 64.82 49.52 -43.81
CA ASP A 26 64.86 50.52 -44.90
C ASP A 26 63.47 50.80 -45.51
N HIS A 27 62.54 49.84 -45.41
CA HIS A 27 61.15 50.04 -45.83
C HIS A 27 60.36 50.83 -44.79
N LEU A 28 60.45 50.45 -43.51
CA LEU A 28 59.78 51.15 -42.41
C LEU A 28 60.25 52.59 -42.28
N ASP A 29 61.55 52.86 -42.47
CA ASP A 29 62.10 54.23 -42.40
C ASP A 29 61.54 55.14 -43.50
N ARG A 30 61.39 54.60 -44.72
CA ARG A 30 60.79 55.34 -45.84
C ARG A 30 59.31 55.59 -45.64
N GLU A 31 58.57 54.57 -45.21
CA GLU A 31 57.14 54.70 -44.94
C GLU A 31 56.89 55.64 -43.75
N GLU A 32 57.64 55.53 -42.66
CA GLU A 32 57.52 56.46 -41.52
C GLU A 32 57.77 57.90 -41.95
N ALA A 33 58.80 58.17 -42.77
CA ALA A 33 59.05 59.51 -43.28
C ALA A 33 57.88 60.06 -44.13
N ALA A 34 57.24 59.22 -44.94
CA ALA A 34 56.09 59.61 -45.77
C ALA A 34 54.83 59.87 -44.94
N TRP A 35 54.58 59.04 -43.92
CA TRP A 35 53.35 59.09 -43.13
C TRP A 35 53.42 60.02 -41.92
N LYS A 36 54.62 60.36 -41.44
CA LYS A 36 54.82 61.17 -40.23
C LYS A 36 53.97 62.45 -40.18
N PRO A 37 53.93 63.31 -41.23
CA PRO A 37 53.13 64.54 -41.19
C PRO A 37 51.62 64.29 -40.95
N LEU A 38 51.08 63.23 -41.57
CA LEU A 38 49.66 62.88 -41.42
C LEU A 38 49.40 62.19 -40.08
N LEU A 39 50.31 61.32 -39.61
CA LEU A 39 50.17 60.64 -38.31
C LEU A 39 50.30 61.61 -37.13
N ASP A 40 51.18 62.61 -37.22
CA ASP A 40 51.32 63.67 -36.21
C ASP A 40 50.03 64.50 -36.12
N PHE A 41 49.45 64.90 -37.26
CA PHE A 41 48.15 65.56 -37.31
C PHE A 41 47.02 64.66 -36.76
N PHE A 42 47.02 63.39 -37.14
CA PHE A 42 45.99 62.45 -36.67
C PHE A 42 46.07 62.25 -35.15
N ALA A 43 47.28 62.20 -34.60
CA ALA A 43 47.49 62.10 -33.16
C ALA A 43 47.05 63.37 -32.40
N SER A 44 47.20 64.56 -32.99
CA SER A 44 46.80 65.82 -32.36
C SER A 44 45.30 66.05 -32.40
N GLU A 45 44.67 65.90 -33.58
CA GLU A 45 43.24 66.22 -33.77
C GLU A 45 42.32 65.06 -33.40
N TYR A 46 42.75 63.82 -33.65
CA TYR A 46 41.94 62.61 -33.44
C TYR A 46 42.55 61.69 -32.37
N GLY A 47 43.45 62.20 -31.53
CA GLY A 47 44.18 61.38 -30.55
C GLY A 47 43.31 60.57 -29.59
N ASP A 48 42.14 61.12 -29.22
CA ASP A 48 41.16 60.49 -28.34
C ASP A 48 40.05 59.75 -29.08
N MET A 49 40.07 59.76 -30.42
CA MET A 49 39.15 59.02 -31.27
C MET A 49 39.31 57.52 -31.03
N GLN A 50 38.22 56.84 -30.69
CA GLN A 50 38.22 55.40 -30.39
C GLN A 50 37.54 54.61 -31.50
N ILE A 51 38.31 53.81 -32.24
CA ILE A 51 37.73 52.86 -33.18
C ILE A 51 37.44 51.56 -32.42
N PRO A 52 36.16 51.13 -32.31
CA PRO A 52 35.80 49.95 -31.56
C PRO A 52 36.39 48.71 -32.22
N ALA A 53 37.13 47.91 -31.45
CA ALA A 53 37.54 46.57 -31.83
C ALA A 53 37.11 45.58 -30.75
N ARG A 54 36.99 44.30 -31.11
CA ARG A 54 36.32 43.27 -30.29
C ARG A 54 36.92 43.06 -28.89
N ARG A 55 38.20 43.40 -28.65
CA ARG A 55 38.87 43.26 -27.35
C ARG A 55 39.18 44.59 -26.65
N GLN A 56 39.63 45.60 -27.39
CA GLN A 56 39.93 46.92 -26.85
C GLN A 56 39.81 47.94 -27.99
N ALA A 57 39.17 49.08 -27.75
CA ALA A 57 39.13 50.16 -28.72
C ALA A 57 40.54 50.71 -28.95
N MET A 58 40.91 50.93 -30.20
CA MET A 58 42.21 51.52 -30.54
C MET A 58 42.05 53.05 -30.58
N THR A 59 42.90 53.76 -29.85
CA THR A 59 42.87 55.23 -29.82
C THR A 59 43.68 55.81 -30.97
N GLY A 60 43.35 57.03 -31.43
CA GLY A 60 44.11 57.72 -32.47
C GLY A 60 45.61 57.81 -32.18
N ARG A 61 45.97 58.06 -30.91
CA ARG A 61 47.37 58.02 -30.44
C ARG A 61 48.04 56.66 -30.64
N GLN A 62 47.32 55.55 -30.38
CA GLN A 62 47.87 54.22 -30.63
C GLN A 62 48.10 53.97 -32.12
N MET A 63 47.21 54.46 -33.00
CA MET A 63 47.36 54.32 -34.46
C MET A 63 48.58 55.06 -34.98
N ALA A 64 48.85 56.27 -34.46
CA ALA A 64 50.01 57.06 -34.84
C ALA A 64 51.34 56.39 -34.44
N THR A 65 51.35 55.49 -33.45
CA THR A 65 52.56 54.78 -33.00
C THR A 65 52.83 53.45 -33.74
N ALA A 66 52.10 53.15 -34.83
CA ALA A 66 52.20 51.86 -35.52
C ALA A 66 53.64 51.50 -35.97
N PHE A 67 54.41 52.44 -36.52
CA PHE A 67 55.79 52.19 -36.93
C PHE A 67 56.72 51.91 -35.74
N HIS A 68 56.54 52.59 -34.61
CA HIS A 68 57.29 52.34 -33.38
C HIS A 68 57.00 50.93 -32.84
N GLN A 69 55.74 50.51 -32.86
CA GLN A 69 55.34 49.16 -32.43
C GLN A 69 55.91 48.07 -33.34
N LEU A 70 55.94 48.29 -34.66
CA LEU A 70 56.56 47.36 -35.62
C LEU A 70 58.07 47.23 -35.40
N ARG A 71 58.76 48.35 -35.11
CA ARG A 71 60.21 48.34 -34.83
C ARG A 71 60.58 47.56 -33.58
N ALA A 72 59.75 47.64 -32.53
CA ALA A 72 60.00 46.97 -31.26
C ALA A 72 60.08 45.44 -31.36
N VAL A 73 59.56 44.85 -32.44
CA VAL A 73 59.44 43.40 -32.63
C VAL A 73 60.28 42.89 -33.81
N LEU A 74 61.15 43.72 -34.40
CA LEU A 74 61.97 43.37 -35.56
C LEU A 74 63.03 42.28 -35.31
N ASP A 75 63.34 41.98 -34.05
CA ASP A 75 64.36 40.99 -33.71
C ASP A 75 63.87 39.55 -33.83
N ASP A 76 62.54 39.33 -33.84
CA ASP A 76 61.92 38.03 -34.11
C ASP A 76 60.95 38.12 -35.32
N PRO A 77 61.29 37.53 -36.48
CA PRO A 77 60.45 37.55 -37.67
C PRO A 77 59.04 36.96 -37.46
N ASN A 78 58.89 35.99 -36.56
CA ASN A 78 57.59 35.37 -36.28
C ASN A 78 56.72 36.30 -35.43
N ALA A 79 57.30 36.92 -34.40
CA ALA A 79 56.61 37.94 -33.61
C ALA A 79 56.26 39.18 -34.45
N PHE A 80 57.14 39.57 -35.38
CA PHE A 80 56.90 40.66 -36.34
C PHE A 80 55.72 40.35 -37.28
N ALA A 81 55.64 39.13 -37.81
CA ALA A 81 54.50 38.72 -38.61
C ALA A 81 53.21 38.64 -37.78
N ALA A 82 53.30 38.19 -36.53
CA ALA A 82 52.14 38.01 -35.65
C ALA A 82 51.42 39.33 -35.29
N ILE A 83 52.16 40.43 -35.10
CA ILE A 83 51.54 41.73 -34.73
C ILE A 83 50.67 42.32 -35.85
N THR A 84 50.90 41.90 -37.11
CA THR A 84 50.15 42.36 -38.30
C THR A 84 49.19 41.33 -38.87
N ALA A 85 49.37 40.03 -38.60
CA ALA A 85 48.60 38.97 -39.25
C ALA A 85 47.18 38.75 -38.70
N ASP A 86 46.95 38.87 -37.39
CA ASP A 86 45.66 38.49 -36.78
C ASP A 86 44.71 39.69 -36.66
N SER A 87 43.71 39.79 -37.53
CA SER A 87 42.70 40.86 -37.56
C SER A 87 41.99 41.12 -36.23
N PHE A 88 41.98 40.15 -35.31
CA PHE A 88 41.27 40.26 -34.02
C PHE A 88 42.18 40.51 -32.81
N ARG A 89 43.51 40.42 -32.98
CA ARG A 89 44.52 40.68 -31.95
C ARG A 89 45.53 41.75 -32.34
N ARG A 90 45.34 42.43 -33.48
CA ARG A 90 46.23 43.53 -33.92
C ARG A 90 46.33 44.58 -32.83
N THR A 91 47.53 44.73 -32.28
CA THR A 91 47.87 45.84 -31.39
C THR A 91 48.42 47.04 -32.17
N ALA A 92 48.76 46.83 -33.45
CA ALA A 92 49.26 47.82 -34.39
C ALA A 92 48.55 47.64 -35.75
N VAL A 93 48.07 48.72 -36.36
CA VAL A 93 47.67 48.71 -37.78
C VAL A 93 48.64 49.58 -38.54
N ALA A 94 49.45 48.96 -39.40
CA ALA A 94 50.35 49.69 -40.28
C ALA A 94 49.53 50.54 -41.26
N PRO A 95 49.94 51.80 -41.53
CA PRO A 95 49.39 52.54 -42.67
C PRO A 95 49.56 51.75 -43.98
N PRO A 96 48.71 51.99 -44.99
CA PRO A 96 48.89 51.36 -46.29
C PRO A 96 50.24 51.78 -46.89
N PRO A 97 50.89 50.93 -47.71
CA PRO A 97 52.13 51.32 -48.37
C PRO A 97 51.93 52.62 -49.15
N SER A 98 52.84 53.58 -49.04
CA SER A 98 52.78 54.88 -49.71
C SER A 98 52.57 54.79 -51.23
N GLY A 99 52.99 53.68 -51.85
CA GLY A 99 52.79 53.39 -53.27
C GLY A 99 51.47 52.68 -53.63
N SER A 100 50.64 52.30 -52.66
CA SER A 100 49.31 51.73 -52.94
C SER A 100 48.32 52.81 -53.33
N THR A 101 47.20 52.44 -53.94
CA THR A 101 46.14 53.39 -54.32
C THR A 101 45.59 54.16 -53.12
N GLU A 102 45.45 53.48 -51.99
CA GLU A 102 44.98 54.02 -50.71
C GLU A 102 46.04 54.93 -50.08
N GLY A 103 47.31 54.51 -50.10
CA GLY A 103 48.42 55.33 -49.62
C GLY A 103 48.59 56.61 -50.43
N GLN A 104 48.55 56.52 -51.76
CA GLN A 104 48.63 57.68 -52.65
C GLN A 104 47.44 58.62 -52.47
N LEU A 105 46.23 58.09 -52.28
CA LEU A 105 45.04 58.89 -52.00
C LEU A 105 45.19 59.67 -50.70
N MET A 106 45.54 59.00 -49.60
CA MET A 106 45.65 59.63 -48.28
C MET A 106 46.78 60.67 -48.25
N LEU A 107 47.97 60.30 -48.71
CA LEU A 107 49.13 61.21 -48.75
C LEU A 107 48.91 62.35 -49.75
N GLY A 108 48.25 62.09 -50.87
CA GLY A 108 47.90 63.10 -51.87
C GLY A 108 46.86 64.11 -51.36
N LEU A 109 45.82 63.64 -50.66
CA LEU A 109 44.84 64.52 -50.01
C LEU A 109 45.49 65.42 -48.96
N HIS A 110 46.41 64.86 -48.17
CA HIS A 110 47.16 65.62 -47.18
C HIS A 110 48.05 66.68 -47.85
N ALA A 111 48.82 66.30 -48.88
CA ALA A 111 49.66 67.22 -49.63
C ALA A 111 48.87 68.35 -50.32
N ALA A 112 47.61 68.08 -50.69
CA ALA A 112 46.68 69.07 -51.24
C ALA A 112 46.01 69.97 -50.18
N GLY A 113 46.42 69.88 -48.90
CA GLY A 113 45.85 70.66 -47.80
C GLY A 113 44.51 70.15 -47.29
N ARG A 114 44.01 69.02 -47.82
CA ARG A 114 42.75 68.37 -47.39
C ARG A 114 43.03 67.33 -46.31
N THR A 115 43.68 67.76 -45.23
CA THR A 115 44.19 66.86 -44.20
C THR A 115 43.08 66.16 -43.40
N GLU A 116 41.94 66.82 -43.18
CA GLU A 116 40.77 66.17 -42.55
C GLU A 116 40.20 65.03 -43.41
N ASP A 117 40.17 65.21 -44.73
CA ASP A 117 39.74 64.18 -45.67
C ASP A 117 40.73 63.01 -45.68
N ALA A 118 42.04 63.30 -45.66
CA ALA A 118 43.07 62.28 -45.54
C ALA A 118 42.93 61.48 -44.23
N ALA A 119 42.67 62.17 -43.12
CA ALA A 119 42.42 61.56 -41.81
C ALA A 119 41.16 60.69 -41.80
N ALA A 120 40.07 61.14 -42.43
CA ALA A 120 38.83 60.37 -42.56
C ALA A 120 39.03 59.07 -43.36
N VAL A 121 39.76 59.15 -44.49
CA VAL A 121 40.12 58.00 -45.31
C VAL A 121 41.02 57.04 -44.53
N PHE A 122 41.99 57.56 -43.78
CA PHE A 122 42.86 56.76 -42.90
C PHE A 122 42.07 56.05 -41.78
N ALA A 123 41.16 56.75 -41.09
CA ALA A 123 40.31 56.18 -40.06
C ALA A 123 39.42 55.05 -40.60
N ARG A 124 38.84 55.24 -41.79
CA ARG A 124 38.05 54.21 -42.48
C ARG A 124 38.89 52.98 -42.80
N PHE A 125 40.11 53.17 -43.34
CA PHE A 125 41.04 52.10 -43.64
C PHE A 125 41.39 51.28 -42.39
N VAL A 126 41.74 51.95 -41.28
CA VAL A 126 42.03 51.29 -40.00
C VAL A 126 40.82 50.49 -39.49
N SER A 127 39.61 51.04 -39.60
CA SER A 127 38.38 50.33 -39.23
C SER A 127 38.20 49.02 -40.02
N THR A 128 38.46 49.02 -41.32
CA THR A 128 38.38 47.82 -42.16
C THR A 128 39.45 46.79 -41.79
N GLU A 129 40.68 47.26 -41.55
CA GLU A 129 41.81 46.42 -41.15
C GLU A 129 41.63 45.76 -39.78
N LEU A 130 40.89 46.39 -38.87
CA LEU A 130 40.50 45.83 -37.56
C LEU A 130 39.24 44.95 -37.60
N ALA A 131 38.63 44.75 -38.77
CA ALA A 131 37.33 44.08 -38.92
C ALA A 131 36.20 44.73 -38.09
N ALA A 132 36.28 46.05 -37.90
CA ALA A 132 35.36 46.82 -37.08
C ALA A 132 34.09 47.27 -37.82
N ASP A 133 33.91 46.91 -39.09
CA ASP A 133 32.81 47.39 -39.96
C ASP A 133 31.42 47.20 -39.33
N GLN A 134 31.18 46.06 -38.67
CA GLN A 134 29.91 45.76 -37.99
C GLN A 134 29.63 46.66 -36.77
N TYR A 135 30.70 47.16 -36.14
CA TYR A 135 30.62 48.07 -34.99
C TYR A 135 30.58 49.54 -35.44
N ALA A 136 31.30 49.87 -36.52
CA ALA A 136 31.27 51.18 -37.18
C ALA A 136 29.86 51.54 -37.68
N GLN A 137 29.14 50.59 -38.30
CA GLN A 137 27.76 50.78 -38.76
C GLN A 137 26.74 51.03 -37.62
N ARG A 138 27.09 50.67 -36.37
CA ARG A 138 26.26 50.91 -35.18
C ARG A 138 26.69 52.15 -34.39
N SER A 139 27.79 52.80 -34.78
CA SER A 139 28.26 54.01 -34.12
C SER A 139 27.35 55.18 -34.50
N THR A 140 26.99 56.01 -33.52
CA THR A 140 26.20 57.24 -33.71
C THR A 140 27.05 58.45 -33.32
N GLY A 141 27.00 59.54 -34.09
CA GLY A 141 27.74 60.79 -33.82
C GLY A 141 28.91 61.04 -34.79
N ASP A 142 29.87 61.85 -34.37
CA ASP A 142 30.98 62.37 -35.21
C ASP A 142 31.86 61.27 -35.81
N MET A 143 31.99 60.11 -35.15
CA MET A 143 32.71 58.96 -35.68
C MET A 143 32.05 58.39 -36.95
N ALA A 144 30.71 58.30 -36.97
CA ALA A 144 29.98 57.72 -38.08
C ALA A 144 30.09 58.59 -39.34
N SER A 145 30.04 59.92 -39.17
CA SER A 145 30.21 60.87 -40.28
C SER A 145 31.64 60.85 -40.83
N VAL A 146 32.67 60.76 -39.97
CA VAL A 146 34.06 60.65 -40.40
C VAL A 146 34.32 59.34 -41.16
N LEU A 147 33.81 58.21 -40.68
CA LEU A 147 33.96 56.91 -41.35
C LEU A 147 33.21 56.87 -42.70
N GLN A 148 31.98 57.40 -42.76
CA GLN A 148 31.21 57.48 -44.01
C GLN A 148 31.87 58.43 -45.03
N ARG A 149 32.41 59.56 -44.57
CA ARG A 149 33.19 60.47 -45.42
C ARG A 149 34.45 59.79 -45.95
N GLY A 150 35.16 59.04 -45.10
CA GLY A 150 36.30 58.22 -45.52
C GLY A 150 35.93 57.15 -46.55
N GLU A 151 34.79 56.48 -46.38
CA GLU A 151 34.30 55.44 -47.30
C GLU A 151 33.96 55.99 -48.68
N THR A 152 33.26 57.11 -48.74
CA THR A 152 32.92 57.78 -50.01
C THR A 152 34.17 58.25 -50.76
N LEU A 153 35.15 58.82 -50.05
CA LEU A 153 36.42 59.26 -50.64
C LEU A 153 37.29 58.08 -51.10
N LEU A 154 37.34 56.98 -50.34
CA LEU A 154 38.08 55.78 -50.73
C LEU A 154 37.46 55.14 -51.99
N ALA A 155 36.13 55.04 -52.05
CA ALA A 155 35.42 54.57 -53.24
C ALA A 155 35.66 55.49 -54.46
N ALA A 156 35.63 56.81 -54.25
CA ALA A 156 35.93 57.79 -55.30
C ALA A 156 37.39 57.67 -55.79
N GLY A 157 38.35 57.42 -54.89
CA GLY A 157 39.74 57.20 -55.25
C GLY A 157 39.95 55.96 -56.11
N HIS A 158 39.32 54.83 -55.75
CA HIS A 158 39.34 53.62 -56.58
C HIS A 158 38.70 53.83 -57.95
N ALA A 159 37.58 54.56 -58.02
CA ALA A 159 36.95 54.92 -59.28
C ALA A 159 37.83 55.85 -60.14
N ALA A 160 38.55 56.78 -59.53
CA ALA A 160 39.44 57.71 -60.23
C ALA A 160 40.65 57.00 -60.86
N VAL A 161 41.21 55.97 -60.20
CA VAL A 161 42.32 55.16 -60.74
C VAL A 161 41.90 54.31 -61.95
N ALA A 162 40.62 53.93 -62.02
CA ALA A 162 40.07 53.21 -63.18
C ALA A 162 39.92 54.09 -64.44
N LEU A 163 40.09 55.41 -64.31
CA LEU A 163 39.98 56.36 -65.43
C LEU A 163 41.36 56.74 -65.96
N PRO A 164 41.66 56.50 -67.26
CA PRO A 164 42.95 56.87 -67.84
C PRO A 164 43.11 58.40 -67.90
N ALA A 165 44.18 58.91 -67.25
CA ALA A 165 44.51 60.33 -67.18
C ALA A 165 44.68 61.03 -68.55
N SER A 166 44.84 60.26 -69.65
CA SER A 166 44.98 60.77 -71.02
C SER A 166 43.68 61.32 -71.63
N LYS A 167 42.53 61.22 -70.95
CA LYS A 167 41.23 61.73 -71.46
C LYS A 167 40.76 63.04 -70.81
N LEU A 168 41.61 63.72 -70.03
CA LEU A 168 41.34 65.05 -69.47
C LEU A 168 41.67 66.15 -70.49
N ALA A 169 40.89 66.25 -71.56
CA ALA A 169 40.89 67.39 -72.48
C ALA A 169 39.48 68.00 -72.52
N SER A 170 39.42 69.32 -72.40
CA SER A 170 38.25 70.16 -72.07
C SER A 170 37.03 70.05 -73.00
N SER A 171 37.15 69.42 -74.18
CA SER A 171 36.01 69.17 -75.09
C SER A 171 35.31 67.83 -74.85
N GLY A 172 36.00 66.84 -74.28
CA GLY A 172 35.42 65.55 -73.89
C GLY A 172 34.52 65.66 -72.66
N ILE A 173 34.85 66.60 -71.75
CA ILE A 173 34.12 66.82 -70.49
C ILE A 173 32.66 67.16 -70.75
N ARG A 174 32.34 68.00 -71.74
CA ARG A 174 30.96 68.44 -72.01
C ARG A 174 30.11 67.32 -72.61
N THR A 175 30.69 66.48 -73.46
CA THR A 175 29.98 65.33 -74.06
C THR A 175 29.85 64.16 -73.09
N SER A 176 30.86 63.91 -72.24
CA SER A 176 30.74 62.96 -71.13
C SER A 176 29.80 63.46 -70.04
N GLN A 177 29.73 64.77 -69.81
CA GLN A 177 28.81 65.38 -68.84
C GLN A 177 27.36 65.25 -69.32
N VAL A 178 27.05 65.58 -70.57
CA VAL A 178 25.68 65.39 -71.12
C VAL A 178 25.28 63.91 -71.11
N ARG A 179 26.20 63.00 -71.44
CA ARG A 179 25.94 61.55 -71.39
C ARG A 179 25.79 61.03 -69.96
N ALA A 180 26.54 61.59 -69.01
CA ALA A 180 26.39 61.28 -67.59
C ALA A 180 25.09 61.85 -67.02
N GLU A 181 24.67 63.06 -67.42
CA GLU A 181 23.39 63.67 -67.05
C GLU A 181 22.21 62.85 -67.60
N GLN A 182 22.29 62.37 -68.85
CA GLN A 182 21.28 61.47 -69.41
C GLN A 182 21.24 60.11 -68.70
N LEU A 183 22.41 59.54 -68.36
CA LEU A 183 22.48 58.29 -67.60
C LEU A 183 21.92 58.48 -66.18
N LEU A 184 22.27 59.57 -65.49
CA LEU A 184 21.73 59.90 -64.17
C LEU A 184 20.22 60.08 -64.21
N ALA A 185 19.67 60.76 -65.22
CA ALA A 185 18.22 60.89 -65.39
C ALA A 185 17.53 59.54 -65.59
N SER A 186 18.10 58.65 -66.42
CA SER A 186 17.56 57.30 -66.60
C SER A 186 17.70 56.42 -65.35
N LEU A 187 18.75 56.63 -64.56
CA LEU A 187 18.99 55.92 -63.32
C LEU A 187 18.00 56.37 -62.25
N ASP A 188 17.75 57.68 -62.14
CA ASP A 188 16.76 58.25 -61.22
C ASP A 188 15.35 57.73 -61.52
N GLU A 189 14.99 57.58 -62.79
CA GLU A 189 13.71 56.97 -63.20
C GLU A 189 13.61 55.50 -62.77
N GLN A 190 14.67 54.71 -62.97
CA GLN A 190 14.69 53.31 -62.50
C GLN A 190 14.72 53.19 -60.98
N VAL A 191 15.42 54.08 -60.28
CA VAL A 191 15.48 54.12 -58.82
C VAL A 191 14.14 54.53 -58.24
N ALA A 192 13.44 55.49 -58.86
CA ALA A 192 12.09 55.87 -58.48
C ALA A 192 11.11 54.71 -58.68
N GLY A 193 11.16 54.01 -59.82
CA GLY A 193 10.36 52.80 -60.06
C GLY A 193 10.67 51.66 -59.07
N ALA A 194 11.95 51.45 -58.74
CA ALA A 194 12.34 50.47 -57.74
C ALA A 194 11.89 50.87 -56.32
N ALA A 195 11.87 52.16 -56.00
CA ALA A 195 11.37 52.67 -54.73
C ALA A 195 9.86 52.47 -54.58
N GLU A 196 9.10 52.66 -55.67
CA GLU A 196 7.65 52.43 -55.70
C GLU A 196 7.31 50.94 -55.53
N ILE A 197 8.01 50.05 -56.24
CA ILE A 197 7.87 48.59 -56.07
C ILE A 197 8.20 48.16 -54.64
N ASN A 198 9.27 48.72 -54.05
CA ASN A 198 9.61 48.44 -52.66
C ASN A 198 8.55 48.94 -51.68
N ALA A 199 7.94 50.10 -51.93
CA ALA A 199 6.85 50.63 -51.12
C ALA A 199 5.60 49.73 -51.20
N GLU A 200 5.25 49.25 -52.39
CA GLU A 200 4.15 48.30 -52.60
C GLU A 200 4.40 46.97 -51.88
N HIS A 201 5.61 46.40 -52.02
CA HIS A 201 6.01 45.19 -51.30
C HIS A 201 6.00 45.41 -49.78
N ALA A 202 6.44 46.57 -49.28
CA ALA A 202 6.39 46.89 -47.86
C ALA A 202 4.94 46.95 -47.34
N GLY A 203 4.03 47.53 -48.12
CA GLY A 203 2.59 47.51 -47.85
C GLY A 203 2.02 46.09 -47.81
N GLY A 204 2.32 45.28 -48.82
CA GLY A 204 1.87 43.88 -48.88
C GLY A 204 2.39 43.03 -47.73
N LEU A 205 3.65 43.24 -47.30
CA LEU A 205 4.23 42.55 -46.14
C LEU A 205 3.56 42.98 -44.82
N LEU A 206 3.18 44.25 -44.67
CA LEU A 206 2.46 44.73 -43.49
C LEU A 206 1.06 44.13 -43.40
N ASP A 207 0.34 44.03 -44.51
CA ASP A 207 -0.97 43.39 -44.57
C ASP A 207 -0.90 41.87 -44.34
N LEU A 208 0.12 41.21 -44.88
CA LEU A 208 0.37 39.80 -44.58
C LEU A 208 0.65 39.61 -43.08
N ARG A 209 1.47 40.46 -42.47
CA ARG A 209 1.75 40.42 -41.04
C ARG A 209 0.48 40.62 -40.21
N SER A 210 -0.37 41.59 -40.56
CA SER A 210 -1.59 41.90 -39.82
C SER A 210 -2.62 40.77 -39.94
N SER A 211 -2.77 40.19 -41.13
CA SER A 211 -3.66 39.04 -41.36
C SER A 211 -3.22 37.79 -40.60
N ILE A 212 -1.91 37.50 -40.56
CA ILE A 212 -1.33 36.42 -39.76
C ILE A 212 -1.58 36.67 -38.27
N ALA A 213 -1.33 37.89 -37.78
CA ALA A 213 -1.57 38.25 -36.39
C ALA A 213 -3.05 38.06 -35.99
N ALA A 214 -3.98 38.51 -36.84
CA ALA A 214 -5.41 38.30 -36.64
C ALA A 214 -5.80 36.81 -36.65
N GLY A 215 -5.18 36.01 -37.54
CA GLY A 215 -5.33 34.56 -37.58
C GLY A 215 -4.92 33.89 -36.27
N ILE A 216 -3.75 34.25 -35.73
CA ILE A 216 -3.24 33.73 -34.46
C ILE A 216 -4.18 34.05 -33.30
N VAL A 217 -4.71 35.27 -33.22
CA VAL A 217 -5.67 35.67 -32.18
C VAL A 217 -6.96 34.83 -32.25
N ARG A 218 -7.49 34.59 -33.46
CA ARG A 218 -8.67 33.75 -33.65
C ARG A 218 -8.42 32.30 -33.21
N VAL A 219 -7.31 31.71 -33.64
CA VAL A 219 -6.93 30.33 -33.29
C VAL A 219 -6.70 30.20 -31.78
N ARG A 220 -6.03 31.16 -31.15
CA ARG A 220 -5.86 31.19 -29.69
C ARG A 220 -7.21 31.28 -28.99
N GLY A 221 -8.12 32.09 -29.49
CA GLY A 221 -9.46 32.26 -28.94
C GLY A 221 -10.32 30.99 -29.01
N THR A 222 -10.24 30.22 -30.11
CA THR A 222 -10.93 28.94 -30.25
C THR A 222 -10.30 27.87 -29.38
N LEU A 223 -8.98 27.78 -29.34
CA LEU A 223 -8.24 26.83 -28.50
C LEU A 223 -8.54 27.05 -27.01
N LEU A 224 -8.50 28.30 -26.53
CA LEU A 224 -8.81 28.62 -25.14
C LEU A 224 -10.26 28.29 -24.77
N ARG A 225 -11.22 28.50 -25.70
CA ARG A 225 -12.62 28.10 -25.48
C ARG A 225 -12.78 26.58 -25.41
N ALA A 226 -12.11 25.85 -26.31
CA ALA A 226 -12.12 24.40 -26.31
C ALA A 226 -11.50 23.84 -25.02
N GLU A 227 -10.38 24.39 -24.56
CA GLU A 227 -9.74 23.99 -23.31
C GLU A 227 -10.60 24.28 -22.08
N ARG A 228 -11.22 25.47 -22.00
CA ARG A 228 -12.16 25.77 -20.91
C ARG A 228 -13.33 24.80 -20.89
N GLY A 229 -13.85 24.43 -22.07
CA GLY A 229 -14.91 23.43 -22.21
C GLY A 229 -14.48 22.05 -21.76
N ARG A 230 -13.28 21.60 -22.15
CA ARG A 230 -12.69 20.32 -21.68
C ARG A 230 -12.51 20.31 -20.17
N SER A 231 -11.93 21.36 -19.60
CA SER A 231 -11.66 21.46 -18.17
C SER A 231 -12.94 21.53 -17.33
N ARG A 232 -14.02 22.14 -17.84
CA ARG A 232 -15.35 22.07 -17.18
C ARG A 232 -15.92 20.65 -17.20
N ARG A 233 -15.92 19.99 -18.36
CA ARG A 233 -16.42 18.61 -18.48
C ARG A 233 -15.63 17.63 -17.62
N ASP A 234 -14.30 17.78 -17.54
CA ASP A 234 -13.47 16.94 -16.67
C ASP A 234 -13.83 17.14 -15.19
N ARG A 235 -14.03 18.38 -14.74
CA ARG A 235 -14.48 18.66 -13.37
C ARG A 235 -15.87 18.09 -13.07
N GLU A 236 -16.82 18.27 -13.98
CA GLU A 236 -18.19 17.74 -13.84
C GLU A 236 -18.18 16.20 -13.81
N TRP A 237 -17.38 15.58 -14.68
CA TRP A 237 -17.22 14.13 -14.72
C TRP A 237 -16.57 13.57 -13.45
N ARG A 238 -15.51 14.21 -12.94
CA ARG A 238 -14.89 13.82 -11.66
C ARG A 238 -15.86 13.94 -10.50
N ALA A 239 -16.58 15.07 -10.39
CA ALA A 239 -17.57 15.27 -9.35
C ALA A 239 -18.71 14.23 -9.42
N ALA A 240 -19.16 13.87 -10.62
CA ALA A 240 -20.16 12.82 -10.81
C ALA A 240 -19.65 11.44 -10.36
N ILE A 241 -18.39 11.11 -10.67
CA ILE A 241 -17.78 9.85 -10.22
C ILE A 241 -17.62 9.84 -8.70
N GLU A 242 -17.09 10.90 -8.11
CA GLU A 242 -16.92 11.02 -6.66
C GLU A 242 -18.26 10.85 -5.94
N ALA A 243 -19.33 11.47 -6.46
CA ALA A 243 -20.67 11.33 -5.90
C ALA A 243 -21.22 9.89 -6.01
N GLU A 244 -21.04 9.22 -7.16
CA GLU A 244 -21.49 7.84 -7.32
C GLU A 244 -20.68 6.88 -6.45
N VAL A 245 -19.36 7.07 -6.35
CA VAL A 245 -18.48 6.28 -5.48
C VAL A 245 -18.90 6.44 -4.01
N GLN A 246 -19.13 7.67 -3.56
CA GLN A 246 -19.57 7.94 -2.19
C GLN A 246 -20.92 7.27 -1.91
N ARG A 247 -21.89 7.41 -2.83
CA ARG A 247 -23.20 6.76 -2.73
C ARG A 247 -23.09 5.24 -2.58
N ARG A 248 -22.18 4.59 -3.33
CA ARG A 248 -21.94 3.15 -3.25
C ARG A 248 -21.29 2.74 -1.92
N PHE A 249 -20.37 3.55 -1.41
CA PHE A 249 -19.77 3.32 -0.09
C PHE A 249 -20.80 3.46 1.03
N ASP A 250 -21.64 4.50 0.99
CA ASP A 250 -22.70 4.71 1.98
C ASP A 250 -23.72 3.55 1.95
N GLU A 251 -24.11 3.09 0.76
CA GLU A 251 -24.99 1.92 0.59
C GLU A 251 -24.35 0.62 1.10
N ALA A 252 -23.05 0.43 0.84
CA ALA A 252 -22.30 -0.73 1.32
C ALA A 252 -22.15 -0.70 2.85
N GLU A 253 -21.86 0.46 3.44
CA GLU A 253 -21.75 0.61 4.89
C GLU A 253 -23.09 0.36 5.57
N ALA A 254 -24.19 0.89 5.02
CA ALA A 254 -25.54 0.61 5.52
C ALA A 254 -25.88 -0.89 5.47
N ARG A 255 -25.48 -1.59 4.40
CA ARG A 255 -25.64 -3.06 4.28
C ARG A 255 -24.79 -3.81 5.30
N LEU A 256 -23.54 -3.43 5.51
CA LEU A 256 -22.66 -4.04 6.51
C LEU A 256 -23.21 -3.85 7.92
N GLN A 257 -23.65 -2.64 8.26
CA GLN A 257 -24.29 -2.36 9.55
C GLN A 257 -25.58 -3.18 9.75
N ALA A 258 -26.38 -3.37 8.69
CA ALA A 258 -27.57 -4.23 8.75
C ALA A 258 -27.21 -5.70 8.97
N LEU A 259 -26.19 -6.22 8.26
CA LEU A 259 -25.68 -7.58 8.45
C LEU A 259 -25.10 -7.78 9.85
N ASP A 260 -24.36 -6.82 10.39
CA ASP A 260 -23.83 -6.87 11.75
C ASP A 260 -24.94 -6.90 12.79
N ARG A 261 -26.00 -6.11 12.61
CA ARG A 261 -27.18 -6.14 13.50
C ARG A 261 -27.87 -7.50 13.45
N LEU A 262 -28.05 -8.08 12.26
CA LEU A 262 -28.60 -9.43 12.10
C LEU A 262 -27.69 -10.50 12.70
N GLY A 263 -26.38 -10.36 12.54
CA GLY A 263 -25.39 -11.27 13.12
C GLY A 263 -25.43 -11.24 14.65
N ARG A 264 -25.46 -10.04 15.24
CA ARG A 264 -25.58 -9.86 16.70
C ARG A 264 -26.91 -10.36 17.24
N SER A 265 -28.03 -10.08 16.57
CA SER A 265 -29.34 -10.56 17.02
C SER A 265 -29.44 -12.09 16.94
N GLN A 266 -28.91 -12.69 15.88
CA GLN A 266 -28.81 -14.15 15.78
C GLN A 266 -27.89 -14.74 16.84
N GLN A 267 -26.74 -14.11 17.11
CA GLN A 267 -25.83 -14.58 18.15
C GLN A 267 -26.49 -14.56 19.52
N GLN A 268 -27.16 -13.45 19.87
CA GLN A 268 -27.91 -13.35 21.11
C GLN A 268 -29.03 -14.38 21.20
N SER A 269 -29.74 -14.63 20.09
CA SER A 269 -30.78 -15.67 20.04
C SER A 269 -30.18 -17.06 20.27
N ARG A 270 -29.07 -17.39 19.60
CA ARG A 270 -28.36 -18.67 19.77
C ARG A 270 -27.87 -18.86 21.20
N GLU A 271 -27.32 -17.82 21.81
CA GLU A 271 -26.82 -17.87 23.18
C GLU A 271 -27.96 -18.05 24.20
N LYS A 272 -29.09 -17.37 24.00
CA LYS A 272 -30.31 -17.60 24.80
C LYS A 272 -30.83 -19.03 24.66
N SER A 273 -31.01 -19.52 23.42
CA SER A 273 -31.47 -20.89 23.20
C SER A 273 -30.50 -21.93 23.75
N PHE A 274 -29.18 -21.66 23.72
CA PHE A 274 -28.18 -22.54 24.31
C PHE A 274 -28.27 -22.57 25.83
N GLU A 275 -28.38 -21.42 26.50
CA GLU A 275 -28.56 -21.36 27.95
C GLU A 275 -29.90 -21.96 28.39
N GLU A 276 -30.99 -21.76 27.63
CA GLU A 276 -32.28 -22.42 27.84
C GLU A 276 -32.14 -23.95 27.72
N LEU A 277 -31.47 -24.45 26.68
CA LEU A 277 -31.24 -25.88 26.49
C LEU A 277 -30.39 -26.48 27.62
N LYS A 278 -29.35 -25.76 28.05
CA LYS A 278 -28.49 -26.16 29.17
C LYS A 278 -29.27 -26.21 30.48
N ALA A 279 -30.15 -25.24 30.73
CA ALA A 279 -31.03 -25.23 31.90
C ALA A 279 -32.03 -26.40 31.87
N LEU A 280 -32.61 -26.70 30.70
CA LEU A 280 -33.48 -27.88 30.51
C LEU A 280 -32.71 -29.18 30.79
N PHE A 281 -31.50 -29.31 30.25
CA PHE A 281 -30.68 -30.52 30.43
C PHE A 281 -30.27 -30.73 31.90
N HIS A 282 -29.83 -29.68 32.60
CA HIS A 282 -29.54 -29.76 34.03
C HIS A 282 -30.79 -30.13 34.86
N THR A 283 -31.95 -29.60 34.48
CA THR A 283 -33.22 -29.92 35.15
C THR A 283 -33.60 -31.38 34.93
N GLN A 284 -33.52 -31.88 33.69
CA GLN A 284 -33.80 -33.29 33.38
C GLN A 284 -32.82 -34.25 34.06
N LEU A 285 -31.52 -33.91 34.10
CA LEU A 285 -30.52 -34.73 34.81
C LEU A 285 -30.81 -34.81 36.32
N ARG A 286 -31.16 -33.69 36.95
CA ARG A 286 -31.48 -33.65 38.39
C ARG A 286 -32.71 -34.49 38.73
N LEU A 287 -33.68 -34.58 37.82
CA LEU A 287 -34.93 -35.32 38.01
C LEU A 287 -34.82 -36.81 37.63
N ARG A 288 -33.96 -37.19 36.69
CA ARG A 288 -33.73 -38.61 36.33
C ARG A 288 -32.92 -39.37 37.37
N ALA A 289 -31.98 -38.71 38.05
CA ALA A 289 -31.17 -39.34 39.09
C ALA A 289 -31.99 -40.02 40.21
N PRO A 290 -33.02 -39.39 40.80
CA PRO A 290 -33.85 -40.04 41.80
C PRO A 290 -34.73 -41.16 41.22
N VAL A 291 -35.25 -41.03 39.99
CA VAL A 291 -36.02 -42.09 39.32
C VAL A 291 -35.17 -43.36 39.17
N ALA A 292 -33.94 -43.21 38.65
CA ALA A 292 -33.01 -44.32 38.49
C ALA A 292 -32.61 -44.96 39.83
N LEU A 293 -32.49 -44.17 40.90
CA LEU A 293 -32.22 -44.68 42.24
C LEU A 293 -33.35 -45.59 42.74
N TRP A 294 -34.61 -45.14 42.65
CA TRP A 294 -35.78 -45.89 43.12
C TRP A 294 -36.08 -47.11 42.27
N GLU A 295 -35.88 -47.02 40.94
CA GLU A 295 -35.97 -48.15 40.04
C GLU A 295 -34.99 -49.27 40.43
N LYS A 296 -33.70 -48.93 40.60
CA LYS A 296 -32.68 -49.90 41.03
C LYS A 296 -33.01 -50.51 42.40
N ARG A 297 -33.55 -49.71 43.32
CA ARG A 297 -33.95 -50.16 44.65
C ARG A 297 -35.14 -51.13 44.58
N SER A 298 -36.16 -50.81 43.78
CA SER A 298 -37.30 -51.70 43.52
C SER A 298 -36.85 -53.04 42.95
N GLU A 299 -36.01 -53.02 41.90
CA GLU A 299 -35.47 -54.25 41.29
C GLU A 299 -34.72 -55.12 42.30
N THR A 300 -33.92 -54.49 43.16
CA THR A 300 -33.16 -55.20 44.20
C THR A 300 -34.09 -55.88 45.21
N HIS A 301 -35.09 -55.17 45.73
CA HIS A 301 -36.06 -55.72 46.69
C HIS A 301 -36.95 -56.78 46.04
N ARG A 302 -37.36 -56.59 44.78
CA ARG A 302 -38.11 -57.57 44.00
C ARG A 302 -37.31 -58.86 43.79
N ALA A 303 -36.02 -58.76 43.47
CA ALA A 303 -35.14 -59.92 43.33
C ALA A 303 -35.02 -60.69 44.66
N ARG A 304 -34.88 -59.97 45.79
CA ARG A 304 -34.86 -60.59 47.13
C ARG A 304 -36.19 -61.24 47.49
N ALA A 305 -37.32 -60.62 47.16
CA ALA A 305 -38.64 -61.20 47.37
C ALA A 305 -38.82 -62.49 46.55
N ILE A 306 -38.40 -62.50 45.28
CA ILE A 306 -38.43 -63.72 44.44
C ILE A 306 -37.53 -64.81 45.03
N MET A 307 -36.34 -64.45 45.52
CA MET A 307 -35.43 -65.40 46.18
C MET A 307 -36.05 -65.97 47.47
N ALA A 308 -36.64 -65.14 48.31
CA ALA A 308 -37.35 -65.56 49.52
C ALA A 308 -38.53 -66.47 49.19
N GLN A 309 -39.29 -66.16 48.14
CA GLN A 309 -40.38 -67.01 47.66
C GLN A 309 -39.89 -68.37 47.15
N ARG A 310 -38.77 -68.41 46.42
CA ARG A 310 -38.16 -69.68 46.00
C ARG A 310 -37.72 -70.51 47.21
N LEU A 311 -37.08 -69.89 48.20
CA LEU A 311 -36.65 -70.57 49.42
C LEU A 311 -37.86 -71.08 50.23
N PHE A 312 -38.95 -70.33 50.27
CA PHE A 312 -40.21 -70.75 50.88
C PHE A 312 -40.76 -72.01 50.22
N TRP A 313 -40.88 -72.04 48.89
CA TRP A 313 -41.36 -73.21 48.17
C TRP A 313 -40.44 -74.44 48.34
N MET A 314 -39.12 -74.23 48.38
CA MET A 314 -38.17 -75.31 48.68
C MET A 314 -38.32 -75.85 50.10
N THR A 315 -38.49 -74.98 51.09
CA THR A 315 -38.69 -75.36 52.49
C THR A 315 -40.04 -76.07 52.69
N ALA A 316 -41.10 -75.59 52.05
CA ALA A 316 -42.42 -76.21 52.08
C ALA A 316 -42.42 -77.60 51.43
N LEU A 317 -41.76 -77.74 50.26
CA LEU A 317 -41.60 -79.03 49.61
C LEU A 317 -40.81 -80.02 50.49
N PHE A 318 -39.72 -79.56 51.10
CA PHE A 318 -38.94 -80.36 52.04
C PHE A 318 -39.79 -80.80 53.24
N ALA A 319 -40.60 -79.91 53.81
CA ALA A 319 -41.51 -80.23 54.91
C ALA A 319 -42.53 -81.32 54.53
N VAL A 320 -43.10 -81.26 53.32
CA VAL A 320 -44.01 -82.29 52.81
C VAL A 320 -43.30 -83.62 52.59
N VAL A 321 -42.10 -83.60 51.99
CA VAL A 321 -41.29 -84.81 51.76
C VAL A 321 -40.90 -85.47 53.08
N VAL A 322 -40.50 -84.69 54.10
CA VAL A 322 -40.21 -85.21 55.43
C VAL A 322 -41.48 -85.74 56.11
N GLY A 323 -42.58 -84.98 56.05
CA GLY A 323 -43.84 -85.34 56.69
C GLY A 323 -44.48 -86.63 56.16
N ILE A 324 -44.32 -86.92 54.87
CA ILE A 324 -44.84 -88.15 54.24
C ILE A 324 -43.77 -89.24 54.20
N GLY A 325 -42.52 -88.88 53.87
CA GLY A 325 -41.43 -89.80 53.66
C GLY A 325 -40.90 -90.45 54.95
N VAL A 326 -40.84 -89.70 56.05
CA VAL A 326 -40.37 -90.27 57.33
C VAL A 326 -41.31 -91.36 57.84
N PRO A 327 -42.65 -91.18 57.88
CA PRO A 327 -43.57 -92.27 58.21
C PRO A 327 -43.51 -93.44 57.22
N TYR A 328 -43.34 -93.19 55.93
CA TYR A 328 -43.29 -94.27 54.92
C TYR A 328 -42.03 -95.14 55.03
N TRP A 329 -40.85 -94.53 55.20
CA TRP A 329 -39.57 -95.26 55.24
C TRP A 329 -39.16 -95.73 56.63
N PHE A 330 -39.48 -94.96 57.66
CA PHE A 330 -39.04 -95.22 59.04
C PHE A 330 -40.21 -95.52 59.99
N GLY A 331 -41.44 -95.68 59.48
CA GLY A 331 -42.63 -95.94 60.28
C GLY A 331 -42.49 -97.17 61.17
N ASP A 332 -41.99 -98.28 60.63
CA ASP A 332 -41.78 -99.51 61.41
C ASP A 332 -40.70 -99.35 62.49
N TYR A 333 -39.67 -98.55 62.23
CA TYR A 333 -38.63 -98.21 63.21
C TYR A 333 -39.19 -97.33 64.33
N ILE A 334 -40.02 -96.34 63.99
CA ILE A 334 -40.69 -95.47 64.96
C ILE A 334 -41.71 -96.28 65.78
N ALA A 335 -42.46 -97.20 65.18
CA ALA A 335 -43.39 -98.07 65.90
C ALA A 335 -42.64 -99.03 66.85
N GLY A 336 -41.53 -99.60 66.39
CA GLY A 336 -40.68 -100.47 67.20
C GLY A 336 -39.92 -99.75 68.33
N SER A 337 -39.77 -98.43 68.27
CA SER A 337 -39.04 -97.66 69.28
C SER A 337 -39.85 -97.42 70.56
N PHE A 338 -41.18 -97.59 70.54
CA PHE A 338 -42.03 -97.47 71.74
C PHE A 338 -42.00 -98.71 72.64
N HIS A 339 -41.63 -99.87 72.11
CA HIS A 339 -41.66 -101.14 72.85
C HIS A 339 -40.25 -101.72 72.97
N VAL A 340 -39.79 -102.02 74.19
CA VAL A 340 -38.57 -102.81 74.38
C VAL A 340 -38.91 -104.29 74.16
N GLY A 341 -38.26 -104.94 73.19
CA GLY A 341 -38.41 -106.37 72.92
C GLY A 341 -37.88 -107.22 74.07
N GLY A 342 -38.74 -107.52 75.04
CA GLY A 342 -38.47 -108.45 76.14
C GLY A 342 -39.64 -109.41 76.30
N CYS A 343 -39.56 -110.58 75.64
CA CYS A 343 -40.39 -111.72 76.00
C CYS A 343 -39.47 -112.69 76.78
N SER A 344 -39.75 -112.92 78.06
CA SER A 344 -39.17 -114.06 78.78
C SER A 344 -39.57 -115.34 78.05
N ALA A 345 -38.60 -116.20 77.71
CA ALA A 345 -38.86 -117.45 77.00
C ALA A 345 -39.85 -118.31 77.81
N GLY A 346 -41.08 -118.47 77.31
CA GLY A 346 -42.10 -119.34 77.92
C GLY A 346 -43.52 -118.77 78.05
N ALA A 347 -43.79 -117.49 77.75
CA ALA A 347 -45.15 -116.94 77.84
C ALA A 347 -45.86 -116.84 76.47
N PRO A 348 -47.13 -117.29 76.33
CA PRO A 348 -47.92 -117.12 75.12
C PRO A 348 -48.28 -115.63 74.89
N ARG A 349 -48.24 -115.20 73.63
CA ARG A 349 -48.51 -113.81 73.15
C ARG A 349 -49.88 -113.30 73.65
N PRO A 350 -50.06 -111.98 73.92
CA PRO A 350 -49.26 -110.86 73.42
C PRO A 350 -48.21 -110.34 74.41
N CYS A 351 -46.96 -110.24 73.95
CA CYS A 351 -45.88 -109.61 74.71
C CYS A 351 -46.10 -108.09 74.75
N VAL A 352 -46.51 -107.56 75.90
CA VAL A 352 -46.51 -106.10 76.13
C VAL A 352 -45.15 -105.75 76.73
N GLY A 353 -44.23 -105.30 75.87
CA GLY A 353 -42.92 -104.80 76.33
C GLY A 353 -43.08 -103.48 77.10
N PRO A 354 -42.29 -103.22 78.16
CA PRO A 354 -42.34 -101.95 78.87
C PRO A 354 -42.07 -100.80 77.88
N PHE A 355 -42.74 -99.66 78.10
CA PHE A 355 -42.56 -98.46 77.28
C PHE A 355 -41.08 -98.06 77.27
N SER A 356 -40.48 -98.05 76.09
CA SER A 356 -39.09 -97.65 75.91
C SER A 356 -38.97 -96.13 75.95
N ALA A 357 -37.96 -95.59 76.65
CA ALA A 357 -37.67 -94.16 76.64
C ALA A 357 -37.28 -93.64 75.24
N LYS A 358 -36.90 -94.51 74.29
CA LYS A 358 -36.54 -94.14 72.92
C LYS A 358 -37.73 -93.68 72.09
N GLY A 359 -38.91 -94.26 72.28
CA GLY A 359 -40.14 -93.90 71.55
C GLY A 359 -40.55 -92.44 71.77
N PRO A 360 -40.82 -92.02 73.03
CA PRO A 360 -41.14 -90.64 73.35
C PRO A 360 -40.08 -89.64 72.85
N LEU A 361 -38.79 -90.00 72.88
CA LEU A 361 -37.70 -89.15 72.40
C LEU A 361 -37.75 -88.97 70.87
N THR A 362 -38.05 -90.03 70.11
CA THR A 362 -38.21 -89.93 68.64
C THR A 362 -39.42 -89.10 68.24
N VAL A 363 -40.55 -89.22 68.93
CA VAL A 363 -41.74 -88.38 68.70
C VAL A 363 -41.47 -86.93 69.09
N ALA A 364 -40.84 -86.70 70.24
CA ALA A 364 -40.48 -85.35 70.69
C ALA A 364 -39.54 -84.67 69.68
N GLY A 365 -38.57 -85.40 69.13
CA GLY A 365 -37.68 -84.92 68.06
C GLY A 365 -38.44 -84.57 66.77
N LEU A 366 -39.38 -85.41 66.35
CA LEU A 366 -40.23 -85.15 65.17
C LEU A 366 -41.13 -83.92 65.38
N LEU A 367 -41.75 -83.78 66.55
CA LEU A 367 -42.58 -82.63 66.90
C LEU A 367 -41.76 -81.34 66.97
N LEU A 368 -40.56 -81.39 67.56
CA LEU A 368 -39.66 -80.24 67.66
C LEU A 368 -39.18 -79.79 66.29
N THR A 369 -38.76 -80.72 65.43
CA THR A 369 -38.34 -80.40 64.04
C THR A 369 -39.50 -79.84 63.23
N SER A 370 -40.70 -80.40 63.36
CA SER A 370 -41.90 -79.90 62.69
C SER A 370 -42.28 -78.49 63.16
N SER A 371 -42.20 -78.23 64.47
CA SER A 371 -42.40 -76.89 65.05
C SER A 371 -41.38 -75.88 64.53
N LEU A 372 -40.09 -76.27 64.47
CA LEU A 372 -39.02 -75.42 63.96
C LEU A 372 -39.21 -75.07 62.47
N VAL A 373 -39.67 -76.03 61.67
CA VAL A 373 -39.98 -75.80 60.24
C VAL A 373 -41.17 -74.85 60.08
N LEU A 374 -42.23 -75.01 60.88
CA LEU A 374 -43.37 -74.09 60.87
C LEU A 374 -42.95 -72.67 61.30
N TRP A 375 -42.09 -72.55 62.31
CA TRP A 375 -41.52 -71.29 62.74
C TRP A 375 -40.66 -70.63 61.64
N ALA A 376 -39.78 -71.39 61.00
CA ALA A 376 -38.95 -70.91 59.89
C ALA A 376 -39.79 -70.48 58.68
N THR A 377 -40.85 -71.22 58.37
CA THR A 377 -41.80 -70.90 57.29
C THR A 377 -42.52 -69.57 57.57
N ARG A 378 -42.94 -69.34 58.82
CA ARG A 378 -43.54 -68.07 59.24
C ARG A 378 -42.55 -66.91 59.13
N LEU A 379 -41.29 -67.12 59.51
CA LEU A 379 -40.24 -66.10 59.38
C LEU A 379 -39.98 -65.76 57.90
N GLN A 380 -39.87 -66.77 57.03
CA GLN A 380 -39.71 -66.59 55.59
C GLN A 380 -40.88 -65.81 54.97
N TYR A 381 -42.12 -66.12 55.35
CA TYR A 381 -43.30 -65.38 54.89
C TYR A 381 -43.26 -63.91 55.30
N LYS A 382 -42.85 -63.59 56.53
CA LYS A 382 -42.69 -62.21 57.00
C LYS A 382 -41.62 -61.45 56.21
N ILE A 383 -40.48 -62.08 55.95
CA ILE A 383 -39.39 -61.49 55.15
C ILE A 383 -39.87 -61.24 53.71
N PHE A 384 -40.58 -62.20 53.11
CA PHE A 384 -41.16 -62.04 51.77
C PHE A 384 -42.13 -60.86 51.69
N LEU A 385 -43.06 -60.74 52.65
CA LEU A 385 -43.99 -59.62 52.70
C LEU A 385 -43.25 -58.29 52.85
N SER A 386 -42.23 -58.22 53.71
CA SER A 386 -41.44 -57.00 53.92
C SER A 386 -40.73 -56.55 52.65
N GLU A 387 -40.00 -57.45 51.98
CA GLU A 387 -39.26 -57.14 50.74
C GLU A 387 -40.22 -56.77 49.61
N ARG A 388 -41.40 -57.42 49.52
CA ARG A 388 -42.44 -57.06 48.54
C ARG A 388 -43.07 -55.69 48.82
N HIS A 389 -43.36 -55.37 50.08
CA HIS A 389 -43.84 -54.05 50.45
C HIS A 389 -42.82 -52.97 50.13
N LEU A 390 -41.54 -53.21 50.40
CA LEU A 390 -40.47 -52.27 50.12
C LEU A 390 -40.22 -52.09 48.61
N SER A 391 -40.41 -53.13 47.80
CA SER A 391 -40.40 -52.99 46.34
C SER A 391 -41.59 -52.19 45.82
N LEU A 392 -42.79 -52.40 46.38
CA LEU A 392 -43.98 -51.67 45.97
C LEU A 392 -43.90 -50.19 46.37
N ASP A 393 -43.40 -49.87 47.56
CA ASP A 393 -43.15 -48.49 47.96
C ASP A 393 -42.11 -47.80 47.06
N ALA A 394 -41.04 -48.52 46.69
CA ALA A 394 -40.05 -48.01 45.75
C ALA A 394 -40.65 -47.76 44.35
N ASP A 395 -41.54 -48.64 43.88
CA ASP A 395 -42.28 -48.46 42.63
C ASP A 395 -43.27 -47.28 42.71
N GLU A 396 -43.98 -47.11 43.82
CA GLU A 396 -44.87 -45.96 44.06
C GLU A 396 -44.09 -44.64 44.06
N LYS A 397 -42.93 -44.61 44.72
CA LYS A 397 -42.02 -43.45 44.71
C LYS A 397 -41.43 -43.19 43.33
N LYS A 398 -41.11 -44.23 42.56
CA LYS A 398 -40.68 -44.10 41.16
C LYS A 398 -41.79 -43.46 40.33
N ALA A 399 -43.01 -43.99 40.38
CA ALA A 399 -44.16 -43.46 39.65
C ALA A 399 -44.48 -42.00 40.03
N PHE A 400 -44.36 -41.67 41.32
CA PHE A 400 -44.52 -40.29 41.79
C PHE A 400 -43.42 -39.36 41.27
N ALA A 401 -42.15 -39.80 41.27
CA ALA A 401 -41.04 -39.02 40.72
C ALA A 401 -41.15 -38.82 39.20
N GLU A 402 -41.58 -39.85 38.46
CA GLU A 402 -41.84 -39.77 37.01
C GLU A 402 -43.00 -38.84 36.70
N THR A 403 -44.10 -38.92 37.47
CA THR A 403 -45.25 -38.02 37.33
C THR A 403 -44.85 -36.57 37.64
N TYR A 404 -44.04 -36.35 38.67
CA TYR A 404 -43.51 -35.02 38.99
C TYR A 404 -42.58 -34.49 37.89
N MET A 405 -41.74 -35.35 37.30
CA MET A 405 -40.90 -34.99 36.16
C MET A 405 -41.76 -34.56 34.96
N ALA A 406 -42.81 -35.32 34.62
CA ALA A 406 -43.75 -34.97 33.55
C ALA A 406 -44.51 -33.64 33.83
N LEU A 407 -44.92 -33.42 35.08
CA LEU A 407 -45.56 -32.16 35.49
C LEU A 407 -44.62 -30.96 35.39
N LYS A 408 -43.34 -31.13 35.71
CA LYS A 408 -42.32 -30.08 35.62
C LYS A 408 -41.88 -29.78 34.19
N GLU A 409 -42.03 -30.74 33.28
CA GLU A 409 -41.86 -30.54 31.83
C GLU A 409 -43.05 -29.80 31.20
N GLY A 410 -44.27 -29.97 31.75
CA GLY A 410 -45.50 -29.33 31.26
C GLY A 410 -45.90 -28.01 31.94
N ALA A 411 -45.41 -27.71 33.15
CA ALA A 411 -45.74 -26.50 33.92
C ALA A 411 -44.63 -26.09 34.91
N SER A 412 -44.50 -24.78 35.17
CA SER A 412 -43.58 -24.25 36.19
C SER A 412 -44.13 -24.51 37.60
N VAL A 413 -43.87 -25.70 38.14
CA VAL A 413 -44.24 -26.04 39.52
C VAL A 413 -43.42 -25.19 40.50
N ASP A 414 -44.11 -24.48 41.40
CA ASP A 414 -43.49 -23.62 42.42
C ASP A 414 -42.51 -24.38 43.33
N THR A 415 -41.45 -23.70 43.76
CA THR A 415 -40.38 -24.21 44.62
C THR A 415 -40.88 -24.73 45.97
N ALA A 416 -41.99 -24.17 46.49
CA ALA A 416 -42.66 -24.69 47.68
C ALA A 416 -43.20 -26.12 47.47
N ASN A 417 -43.80 -26.40 46.30
CA ASN A 417 -44.30 -27.73 45.94
C ASN A 417 -43.16 -28.72 45.68
N GLU A 418 -42.01 -28.27 45.15
CA GLU A 418 -40.81 -29.11 45.01
C GLU A 418 -40.31 -29.64 46.35
N THR A 419 -40.32 -28.80 47.39
CA THR A 419 -39.86 -29.20 48.73
C THR A 419 -40.80 -30.24 49.35
N ILE A 420 -42.11 -30.10 49.15
CA ILE A 420 -43.13 -31.07 49.61
C ILE A 420 -42.96 -32.41 48.91
N VAL A 421 -42.76 -32.41 47.59
CA VAL A 421 -42.54 -33.63 46.78
C VAL A 421 -41.26 -34.33 47.21
N LEU A 422 -40.15 -33.61 47.39
CA LEU A 422 -38.89 -34.18 47.85
C LEU A 422 -39.01 -34.75 49.26
N ALA A 423 -39.70 -34.07 50.18
CA ALA A 423 -39.96 -34.57 51.52
C ALA A 423 -40.79 -35.86 51.52
N SER A 424 -41.77 -35.98 50.61
CA SER A 424 -42.53 -37.22 50.40
C SER A 424 -41.66 -38.34 49.86
N LEU A 425 -40.79 -38.04 48.87
CA LEU A 425 -39.91 -39.03 48.23
C LEU A 425 -38.87 -39.62 49.18
N PHE A 426 -38.31 -38.78 50.06
CA PHE A 426 -37.28 -39.19 51.04
C PHE A 426 -37.83 -39.60 52.40
N ARG A 427 -39.15 -39.70 52.56
CA ARG A 427 -39.73 -40.18 53.81
C ARG A 427 -39.31 -41.65 54.06
N PRO A 428 -38.77 -41.97 55.24
CA PRO A 428 -38.42 -43.34 55.58
C PRO A 428 -39.67 -44.22 55.55
N THR A 429 -39.58 -45.36 54.87
CA THR A 429 -40.60 -46.40 54.90
C THR A 429 -40.63 -47.06 56.27
N GLN A 430 -41.82 -47.21 56.83
CA GLN A 430 -42.01 -48.06 58.00
C GLN A 430 -42.13 -49.50 57.51
N ASP A 431 -41.05 -50.27 57.56
CA ASP A 431 -41.12 -51.71 57.37
C ASP A 431 -41.95 -52.29 58.52
N GLY A 432 -43.09 -52.90 58.18
CA GLY A 432 -44.03 -53.51 59.14
C GLY A 432 -43.44 -54.68 59.96
N ILE A 433 -42.15 -54.96 59.82
CA ILE A 433 -41.41 -55.98 60.56
C ILE A 433 -41.05 -55.51 61.99
N ILE A 434 -41.10 -54.20 62.27
CA ILE A 434 -40.81 -53.60 63.60
C ILE A 434 -42.08 -53.05 64.29
N LYS A 435 -43.25 -53.60 63.97
CA LYS A 435 -44.42 -53.48 64.87
C LYS A 435 -44.53 -54.79 65.63
N ASP A 436 -44.22 -54.71 66.93
CA ASP A 436 -44.33 -55.77 67.91
C ASP A 436 -45.72 -56.40 67.88
N GLU A 437 -45.85 -57.53 67.17
CA GLU A 437 -46.97 -58.45 67.35
C GLU A 437 -46.74 -59.22 68.66
N PRO A 438 -47.64 -59.12 69.66
CA PRO A 438 -47.49 -59.86 70.89
C PRO A 438 -47.68 -61.35 70.62
N GLY A 439 -46.58 -62.10 70.68
CA GLY A 439 -46.53 -63.48 71.17
C GLY A 439 -47.62 -64.45 70.68
N SER A 440 -47.80 -64.59 69.37
CA SER A 440 -48.57 -65.69 68.81
C SER A 440 -47.65 -66.92 68.74
N PHE A 441 -47.89 -67.87 69.66
CA PHE A 441 -47.20 -69.14 69.94
C PHE A 441 -46.13 -69.09 71.07
N ASP A 442 -46.36 -69.90 72.11
CA ASP A 442 -45.40 -70.37 73.15
C ASP A 442 -45.35 -69.78 74.58
N LEU A 443 -46.36 -69.04 75.08
CA LEU A 443 -46.52 -68.88 76.55
C LEU A 443 -47.78 -69.56 77.12
N SER A 444 -48.87 -69.65 76.35
CA SER A 444 -50.15 -70.15 76.89
C SER A 444 -50.21 -71.68 77.03
N ALA A 445 -49.58 -72.42 76.12
CA ALA A 445 -49.54 -73.89 76.18
C ALA A 445 -48.57 -74.40 77.27
N ALA A 446 -47.40 -73.78 77.40
CA ALA A 446 -46.44 -74.09 78.47
C ALA A 446 -46.98 -73.71 79.86
N ALA A 447 -47.67 -72.57 79.97
CA ALA A 447 -48.31 -72.15 81.22
C ALA A 447 -49.49 -73.05 81.64
N MET A 448 -50.27 -73.57 80.68
CA MET A 448 -51.33 -74.55 80.98
C MET A 448 -50.75 -75.88 81.47
N LEU A 449 -49.68 -76.40 80.85
CA LEU A 449 -48.99 -77.62 81.29
C LEU A 449 -48.37 -77.46 82.69
N ALA A 450 -47.72 -76.32 82.96
CA ALA A 450 -47.14 -76.02 84.26
C ALA A 450 -48.21 -75.96 85.38
N LYS A 451 -49.40 -75.44 85.08
CA LYS A 451 -50.52 -75.38 86.03
C LYS A 451 -51.17 -76.75 86.29
N GLN A 452 -51.03 -77.69 85.36
CA GLN A 452 -51.59 -79.03 85.48
C GLN A 452 -50.63 -80.01 86.20
N MET A 453 -49.32 -79.73 86.18
CA MET A 453 -48.31 -80.50 86.94
C MET A 453 -48.06 -79.97 88.36
N ALA A 454 -48.56 -78.78 88.70
CA ALA A 454 -48.45 -78.19 90.04
C ALA A 454 -49.61 -78.55 90.98
N ARG A 455 -50.46 -79.53 90.62
CA ARG A 455 -51.62 -79.98 91.40
C ARG A 455 -51.42 -81.36 92.01
#